data_AF-A0A7W6CK57-F1
#
_entry.id   AF-A0A7W6CK57-F1
#
_cell.length_a   1.000
_cell.length_b   1.000
_cell.length_c   1.000
_cell.angle_alpha   90.00
_cell.angle_beta   90.00
_cell.angle_gamma   90.00
#
_symmetry.space_group_name_H-M   'P 1'
#
loop_
_entity.id
_entity.type
_entity.pdbx_description
1 polymer ?
#
loop_
_entity_poly.entity_id
_entity_poly.type
_entity_poly.pdbx_seq_one_letter_code
_entity_poly.pdbx_strand_id
1 'polypeptide(L)'
;MTDLELGAEWDPTVAKMMVYGQGKQLTVLVDPDHPLSWREEPYAAQLGSWATAAADDGGYVIVFVGDDVHKIVPAIPAAKA
;
A
#
# COMPACT_ATOMS: atom_id res chain seq x y z
N MET A 1 -14.80 -7.57 1.01
CA MET A 1 -14.61 -7.05 2.38
C MET A 1 -13.55 -5.98 2.28
N THR A 2 -13.98 -4.72 2.16
CA THR A 2 -13.15 -3.52 2.03
C THR A 2 -13.16 -2.81 3.38
N ASP A 3 -12.58 -3.42 4.39
CA ASP A 3 -12.33 -2.73 5.66
C ASP A 3 -11.05 -3.33 6.22
N LEU A 4 -9.93 -2.72 5.86
CA LEU A 4 -8.70 -2.95 6.59
C LEU A 4 -8.83 -2.10 7.84
N GLU A 5 -8.76 -2.71 9.02
CA GLU A 5 -8.59 -1.95 10.25
C GLU A 5 -7.20 -1.34 10.23
N LEU A 6 -7.13 -0.09 9.76
CA LEU A 6 -5.89 0.67 9.68
C LEU A 6 -5.68 1.46 10.98
N GLY A 7 -4.41 1.63 11.36
CA GLY A 7 -4.03 2.47 12.49
C GLY A 7 -4.34 3.94 12.24
N ALA A 8 -4.32 4.75 13.30
CA ALA A 8 -4.64 6.18 13.23
C ALA A 8 -3.67 6.97 12.32
N GLU A 9 -2.46 6.45 12.08
CA GLU A 9 -1.53 7.02 11.12
C GLU A 9 -2.10 7.04 9.69
N TRP A 10 -3.00 6.12 9.34
CA TRP A 10 -3.64 6.03 8.03
C TRP A 10 -4.90 6.89 7.87
N ASP A 11 -5.23 7.70 8.88
CA ASP A 11 -6.30 8.68 8.71
C ASP A 11 -5.97 9.55 7.48
N PRO A 12 -6.89 9.70 6.50
CA PRO A 12 -6.58 10.42 5.25
C PRO A 12 -6.11 11.86 5.47
N THR A 13 -6.53 12.50 6.56
CA THR A 13 -6.10 13.86 6.90
C THR A 13 -4.65 13.90 7.39
N VAL A 14 -4.13 12.79 7.92
CA VAL A 14 -2.75 12.58 8.39
C VAL A 14 -1.88 12.00 7.29
N ALA A 15 -2.25 10.84 6.75
CA ALA A 15 -1.49 10.10 5.76
C ALA A 15 -1.46 10.77 4.37
N LYS A 16 -2.46 11.62 4.06
CA LYS A 16 -2.68 12.14 2.70
C LYS A 16 -2.88 11.02 1.69
N MET A 17 -3.47 9.92 2.15
CA MET A 17 -3.68 8.71 1.37
C MET A 17 -5.03 8.07 1.71
N MET A 18 -5.57 7.35 0.74
CA MET A 18 -6.73 6.48 0.93
C MET A 18 -6.37 5.06 0.51
N VAL A 19 -6.81 4.06 1.27
CA VAL A 19 -6.52 2.66 1.01
C VAL A 19 -7.83 1.88 0.86
N TYR A 20 -7.95 1.06 -0.18
CA TYR A 20 -9.08 0.15 -0.33
C TYR A 20 -8.71 -1.12 -1.10
N GLY A 21 -9.34 -2.23 -0.74
CA GLY A 21 -9.15 -3.53 -1.40
C GLY A 21 -10.17 -3.80 -2.51
N GLN A 22 -9.76 -4.42 -3.61
CA GLN A 22 -10.64 -4.90 -4.66
C GLN A 22 -10.17 -6.28 -5.13
N GLY A 23 -10.86 -7.33 -4.69
CA GLY A 23 -10.41 -8.70 -4.93
C GLY A 23 -9.01 -8.94 -4.35
N LYS A 24 -8.07 -9.34 -5.20
CA LYS A 24 -6.65 -9.58 -4.83
C LYS A 24 -5.77 -8.32 -4.90
N GLN A 25 -6.33 -7.17 -5.27
CA GLN A 25 -5.59 -5.91 -5.36
C GLN A 25 -5.85 -5.05 -4.13
N LEU A 26 -4.80 -4.51 -3.54
CA LEU A 26 -4.88 -3.39 -2.61
C LEU A 26 -4.48 -2.11 -3.35
N THR A 27 -5.34 -1.10 -3.30
CA THR A 27 -5.11 0.18 -3.96
C THR A 27 -4.87 1.27 -2.94
N VAL A 28 -3.85 2.08 -3.17
CA VAL A 28 -3.52 3.27 -2.37
C VAL A 28 -3.58 4.47 -3.29
N LEU A 29 -4.43 5.43 -2.97
CA LEU A 29 -4.49 6.71 -3.67
C LEU A 29 -3.75 7.74 -2.82
N VAL A 30 -2.75 8.40 -3.40
CA VAL A 30 -1.97 9.44 -2.76
C VAL A 30 -2.47 10.79 -3.24
N ASP A 31 -2.63 11.73 -2.31
CA ASP A 31 -2.90 13.12 -2.62
C ASP A 31 -1.79 13.68 -3.54
N PRO A 32 -2.14 14.23 -4.72
CA PRO A 32 -1.15 14.77 -5.65
C PRO A 32 -0.38 15.99 -5.10
N ASP A 33 -0.91 16.70 -4.10
CA ASP A 33 -0.20 17.79 -3.42
C ASP A 33 0.85 17.26 -2.43
N HIS A 34 0.80 15.96 -2.10
CA HIS A 34 1.70 15.25 -1.20
C HIS A 34 2.28 13.96 -1.82
N PRO A 35 2.94 14.04 -3.00
CA PRO A 35 3.26 12.87 -3.82
C PRO A 35 4.30 11.92 -3.21
N LEU A 36 4.98 12.34 -2.15
CA LEU A 36 6.03 11.58 -1.47
C LEU A 36 5.56 10.92 -0.16
N SER A 37 4.36 11.22 0.34
CA SER A 37 3.92 10.75 1.67
C SER A 37 3.90 9.22 1.80
N TRP A 38 3.58 8.48 0.73
CA TRP A 38 3.61 7.02 0.73
C TRP A 38 5.02 6.41 0.89
N ARG A 39 6.08 7.20 0.71
CA ARG A 39 7.48 6.79 0.89
C ARG A 39 8.02 7.11 2.28
N GLU A 40 7.27 7.83 3.10
CA GLU A 40 7.65 8.17 4.46
C GLU A 40 7.32 6.99 5.40
N GLU A 41 8.04 6.92 6.52
CA GLU A 41 7.70 6.00 7.59
C GLU A 41 6.49 6.53 8.38
N PRO A 42 5.56 5.65 8.81
CA PRO A 42 5.63 4.19 8.75
C PRO A 42 5.09 3.56 7.46
N TYR A 43 4.59 4.37 6.52
CA TYR A 43 3.82 3.90 5.37
C TYR A 43 4.64 3.05 4.41
N ALA A 44 5.88 3.44 4.10
CA ALA A 44 6.73 2.67 3.19
C ALA A 44 6.94 1.22 3.68
N ALA A 45 7.27 1.04 4.96
CA ALA A 45 7.44 -0.28 5.58
C ALA A 45 6.13 -1.09 5.60
N GLN A 46 5.01 -0.44 5.91
CA GLN A 46 3.70 -1.10 5.97
C GLN A 46 3.22 -1.53 4.57
N LEU A 47 3.37 -0.68 3.55
CA LEU A 47 3.07 -1.00 2.15
C LEU A 47 3.90 -2.20 1.65
N GLY A 48 5.20 -2.23 2.01
CA GLY A 48 6.06 -3.37 1.70
C GLY A 48 5.55 -4.67 2.35
N SER A 49 5.15 -4.59 3.63
CA SER A 49 4.61 -5.74 4.36
C SER A 49 3.29 -6.23 3.76
N TRP A 50 2.40 -5.33 3.36
CA TRP A 50 1.16 -5.67 2.67
C TRP A 50 1.41 -6.29 1.29
N ALA A 51 2.41 -5.80 0.55
CA ALA A 51 2.77 -6.38 -0.73
C ALA A 51 3.29 -7.81 -0.59
N THR A 52 4.13 -8.07 0.42
CA THR A 52 4.60 -9.43 0.73
C THR A 52 3.43 -10.34 1.10
N ALA A 53 2.55 -9.91 2.00
CA ALA A 53 1.38 -10.72 2.40
C ALA A 53 0.39 -10.97 1.24
N ALA A 54 0.15 -9.97 0.39
CA ALA A 54 -0.73 -10.12 -0.77
C ALA A 54 -0.14 -11.10 -1.80
N ALA A 55 1.19 -11.07 -1.99
CA ALA A 55 1.86 -11.94 -2.96
C ALA A 55 1.69 -13.43 -2.66
N ASP A 56 1.57 -13.83 -1.39
CA ASP A 56 1.36 -15.22 -0.97
C ASP A 56 0.04 -15.81 -1.51
N ASP A 57 -0.98 -14.99 -1.77
CA ASP A 57 -2.23 -15.38 -2.44
C ASP A 57 -2.30 -14.88 -3.90
N GLY A 58 -1.19 -14.46 -4.51
CA GLY A 58 -1.16 -13.94 -5.88
C GLY A 58 -1.83 -12.57 -6.04
N GLY A 59 -1.99 -11.84 -4.95
CA GLY A 59 -2.39 -10.43 -4.93
C GLY A 59 -1.22 -9.46 -5.04
N TYR A 60 -1.53 -8.16 -4.99
CA TYR A 60 -0.54 -7.08 -5.06
C TYR A 60 -1.04 -5.77 -4.49
N VAL A 61 -0.11 -4.88 -4.15
CA VAL A 61 -0.38 -3.49 -3.75
C VAL A 61 0.02 -2.55 -4.89
N ILE A 62 -0.85 -1.59 -5.19
CA ILE A 62 -0.61 -0.56 -6.20
C ILE A 62 -0.88 0.82 -5.60
N VAL A 63 0.01 1.77 -5.89
CA VAL A 63 -0.07 3.15 -5.44
C VAL A 63 -0.29 4.04 -6.66
N PHE A 64 -1.31 4.90 -6.59
CA PHE A 64 -1.58 5.95 -7.57
C PHE A 64 -1.19 7.30 -6.97
N VAL A 65 -0.42 8.08 -7.72
CA VAL A 65 -0.07 9.47 -7.39
C VAL A 65 -0.50 10.33 -8.58
N GLY A 66 -1.72 10.87 -8.54
CA GLY A 66 -2.34 11.44 -9.74
C GLY A 66 -2.43 10.38 -10.85
N ASP A 67 -1.72 10.62 -11.97
CA ASP A 67 -1.65 9.70 -13.11
C ASP A 67 -0.49 8.68 -13.02
N ASP A 68 0.45 8.88 -12.09
CA ASP A 68 1.59 7.97 -11.89
C ASP A 68 1.16 6.72 -11.12
N VAL A 69 1.63 5.56 -11.58
CA VAL A 69 1.26 4.25 -11.02
C VAL A 69 2.50 3.49 -10.58
N HIS A 70 2.54 3.11 -9.30
CA HIS A 70 3.63 2.36 -8.70
C HIS A 70 3.12 1.03 -8.12
N LYS A 71 3.58 -0.09 -8.68
CA LYS A 71 3.39 -1.39 -8.03
C LYS A 71 4.43 -1.55 -6.93
N ILE A 72 3.98 -1.85 -5.70
CA ILE A 72 4.90 -2.15 -4.60
C ILE A 72 5.49 -3.54 -4.83
N VAL A 73 6.81 -3.61 -4.87
CA VAL A 73 7.52 -4.88 -5.02
C VAL A 73 7.59 -5.53 -3.64
N PRO A 74 7.04 -6.74 -3.45
CA PRO A 74 7.19 -7.47 -2.20
C PRO A 74 8.68 -7.71 -1.95
N ALA A 75 9.10 -7.59 -0.69
CA ALA A 75 10.42 -8.10 -0.31
C ALA A 75 10.39 -9.61 -0.61
N ILE A 76 11.29 -10.09 -1.48
CA ILE A 76 11.35 -11.50 -1.89
C ILE A 76 11.36 -12.33 -0.61
N PRO A 77 10.35 -13.18 -0.34
CA PRO A 77 10.46 -14.10 0.77
C PRO A 77 11.65 -14.99 0.47
N ALA A 78 12.64 -15.02 1.38
CA ALA A 78 13.74 -15.97 1.28
C ALA A 78 13.14 -17.35 0.98
N ALA A 79 13.53 -17.94 -0.15
CA ALA A 79 12.96 -19.19 -0.64
C ALA A 79 12.88 -20.18 0.53
N LYS A 80 11.67 -20.62 0.86
CA LYS A 80 11.45 -21.62 1.90
C LYS A 80 12.07 -22.93 1.41
N ALA A 81 13.29 -23.22 1.88
CA ALA A 81 14.02 -24.45 1.65
C ALA A 81 13.32 -25.65 2.31
#